data_AF-A0A5J4VH24-F1
#
_entry.id   AF-A0A5J4VH24-F1
#
_cell.length_a   1.000
_cell.length_b   1.000
_cell.length_c   1.000
_cell.angle_alpha   90.00
_cell.angle_beta   90.00
_cell.angle_gamma   90.00
#
_symmetry.space_group_name_H-M   'P 1'
#
loop_
_entity.id
_entity.type
_entity.pdbx_description
1 polymer ?
#
loop_
_entity_poly.entity_id
_entity_poly.type
_entity_poly.pdbx_seq_one_letter_code
_entity_poly.pdbx_strand_id
1 'polypeptide(L)'
;MSHLPKSRISTLRALTSMFYKQAGDEEAVKVTAHQNKPHKDKLCQNCLQHDHFTYQCKNPTIYLPRPSSNERIRSKPRTVPSVQIPEEFNYRNRTQYERAIEQKRIEEKQARKEERRKIREQRLLKKQERKKEKEHKKALKKEQIKKELIQEIIEKKISKKLKKENMKQEKIRKRRRLTEEDNENQSSEISESENVQSSSSESTDDSDISQSSSVEEEEEEEQIKMEKKKRKRKHNHQS
;
A
#
# COMPACT_ATOMS: atom_id res chain seq x y z
N MET A 1 12.81 -3.25 -32.05
CA MET A 1 12.39 -4.36 -31.18
C MET A 1 12.21 -3.81 -29.78
N SER A 2 10.98 -3.81 -29.27
CA SER A 2 10.62 -3.24 -27.97
C SER A 2 10.92 -4.23 -26.85
N HIS A 3 11.89 -3.90 -26.01
CA HIS A 3 12.19 -4.65 -24.79
C HIS A 3 11.08 -4.43 -23.75
N LEU A 4 10.23 -5.43 -23.59
CA LEU A 4 9.30 -5.50 -22.46
C LEU A 4 10.06 -5.93 -21.19
N PRO A 5 9.80 -5.30 -20.02
CA PRO A 5 10.49 -5.62 -18.77
C PRO A 5 10.09 -7.01 -18.26
N LYS A 6 11.12 -7.85 -18.01
CA LYS A 6 11.04 -9.27 -17.60
C LYS A 6 10.36 -9.51 -16.24
N SER A 7 9.99 -8.46 -15.49
CA SER A 7 9.46 -8.57 -14.12
C SER A 7 7.97 -8.89 -14.01
N ARG A 8 7.22 -8.96 -15.12
CA ARG A 8 5.78 -9.29 -15.13
C ARG A 8 5.44 -10.70 -15.61
N ILE A 9 6.42 -11.48 -16.07
CA ILE A 9 6.20 -12.82 -16.63
C ILE A 9 6.18 -13.89 -15.52
N SER A 10 6.79 -13.65 -14.35
CA SER A 10 6.88 -14.65 -13.28
C SER A 10 5.55 -14.93 -12.56
N THR A 11 4.65 -13.95 -12.47
CA THR A 11 3.37 -14.13 -11.75
C THR A 11 2.33 -14.89 -12.57
N LEU A 12 2.42 -14.91 -13.90
CA LEU A 12 1.50 -15.65 -14.77
C LEU A 12 1.83 -17.16 -14.82
N ARG A 13 3.07 -17.56 -14.50
CA ARG A 13 3.48 -18.98 -14.47
C ARG A 13 3.02 -19.70 -13.19
N ALA A 14 2.87 -18.97 -12.08
CA ALA A 14 2.41 -19.54 -10.81
C ALA A 14 0.90 -19.84 -10.80
N LEU A 15 0.09 -19.10 -11.56
CA LEU A 15 -1.36 -19.32 -11.64
C LEU A 15 -1.75 -20.47 -12.59
N THR A 16 -0.91 -20.78 -13.58
CA THR A 16 -1.16 -21.89 -14.51
C THR A 16 -0.78 -23.26 -13.93
N SER A 17 0.15 -23.34 -12.98
CA SER A 17 0.50 -24.62 -12.33
C SER A 17 -0.48 -25.10 -11.27
N MET A 18 -1.47 -24.28 -10.86
CA MET A 18 -2.54 -24.72 -9.96
C MET A 18 -3.76 -25.32 -10.69
N PHE A 19 -3.82 -25.24 -12.03
CA PHE A 19 -4.96 -25.74 -12.81
C PHE A 19 -4.74 -27.10 -13.50
N TYR A 20 -3.54 -27.68 -13.46
CA TYR A 20 -3.20 -28.93 -14.18
C TYR A 20 -2.79 -30.10 -13.26
N LYS A 21 -3.35 -30.19 -12.05
CA LYS A 21 -3.04 -31.29 -11.11
C LYS A 21 -4.16 -32.32 -10.92
N GLN A 22 -5.20 -32.28 -11.74
CA GLN A 22 -6.33 -33.23 -11.68
C GLN A 22 -6.77 -33.68 -13.08
N ALA A 23 -5.91 -34.47 -13.73
CA ALA A 23 -6.22 -35.46 -14.77
C ALA A 23 -4.88 -36.19 -14.99
N GLY A 24 -4.69 -37.46 -14.64
CA GLY A 24 -5.59 -38.58 -14.91
C GLY A 24 -5.14 -39.22 -16.23
N ASP A 25 -4.36 -40.29 -16.09
CA ASP A 25 -4.17 -41.42 -17.01
C ASP A 25 -3.25 -41.25 -18.24
N GLU A 26 -2.03 -41.76 -18.05
CA GLU A 26 -1.07 -42.12 -19.10
C GLU A 26 -1.55 -43.40 -19.82
N GLU A 27 -2.22 -43.26 -20.96
CA GLU A 27 -2.30 -44.36 -21.94
C GLU A 27 -1.25 -44.14 -23.04
N ALA A 28 -0.21 -44.97 -23.00
CA ALA A 28 0.83 -45.04 -24.00
C ALA A 28 0.26 -45.56 -25.34
N VAL A 29 -0.10 -44.63 -26.23
CA VAL A 29 -0.47 -44.94 -27.61
C VAL A 29 0.79 -45.41 -28.37
N LYS A 30 0.92 -46.72 -28.54
CA LYS A 30 1.92 -47.33 -29.44
C LYS A 30 1.58 -46.99 -30.89
N VAL A 31 2.26 -45.98 -31.43
CA VAL A 31 2.20 -45.67 -32.87
C VAL A 31 3.08 -46.66 -33.62
N THR A 32 2.46 -47.58 -34.35
CA THR A 32 3.14 -48.48 -35.27
C THR A 32 3.62 -47.70 -36.49
N ALA A 33 4.89 -47.92 -36.86
CA ALA A 33 5.52 -47.29 -38.01
C ALA A 33 4.94 -47.84 -39.33
N HIS A 34 3.95 -47.15 -39.90
CA HIS A 34 3.49 -47.43 -41.25
C HIS A 34 4.59 -47.07 -42.25
N GLN A 35 5.04 -48.06 -43.02
CA GLN A 35 6.05 -47.91 -44.06
C GLN A 35 5.56 -46.94 -45.14
N ASN A 36 6.36 -45.89 -45.39
CA ASN A 36 6.09 -44.79 -46.31
C ASN A 36 6.16 -45.23 -47.78
N LYS A 37 5.08 -45.84 -48.30
CA LYS A 37 4.88 -45.92 -49.75
C LYS A 37 4.22 -44.61 -50.21
N PRO A 38 4.84 -43.83 -51.11
CA PRO A 38 4.20 -42.63 -51.65
C PRO A 38 2.94 -43.02 -52.42
N HIS A 39 1.83 -42.38 -52.08
CA HIS A 39 0.56 -42.56 -52.78
C HIS A 39 0.64 -41.73 -54.07
N LYS A 40 0.47 -42.37 -55.23
CA LYS A 40 0.57 -41.73 -56.57
C LYS A 40 -0.41 -40.56 -56.76
N ASP A 41 -1.47 -40.51 -55.95
CA ASP A 41 -2.50 -39.46 -56.02
C ASP A 41 -2.23 -38.24 -55.13
N LYS A 42 -1.12 -38.21 -54.38
CA LYS A 42 -0.83 -37.11 -53.46
C LYS A 42 0.07 -36.06 -54.12
N LEU A 43 -0.47 -34.86 -54.26
CA LEU A 43 0.20 -33.69 -54.81
C LEU A 43 0.97 -32.96 -53.69
N CYS A 44 2.27 -32.77 -53.90
CA CYS A 44 3.15 -32.09 -52.93
C CYS A 44 2.89 -30.58 -52.90
N GLN A 45 2.61 -29.99 -51.74
CA GLN A 45 2.30 -28.55 -51.66
C GLN A 45 3.51 -27.63 -51.95
N ASN A 46 4.74 -28.16 -51.84
CA ASN A 46 5.95 -27.36 -52.06
C ASN A 46 6.30 -27.24 -53.55
N CYS A 47 6.26 -28.34 -54.30
CA CYS A 47 6.67 -28.37 -55.71
C CYS A 47 5.53 -28.65 -56.69
N LEU A 48 4.32 -28.92 -56.18
CA LEU A 48 3.12 -29.27 -56.93
C LEU A 48 3.24 -30.52 -57.81
N GLN A 49 4.24 -31.37 -57.58
CA GLN A 49 4.42 -32.66 -58.25
C GLN A 49 3.73 -33.78 -57.49
N HIS A 50 3.31 -34.81 -58.22
CA HIS A 50 2.86 -36.09 -57.67
C HIS A 50 4.09 -36.99 -57.42
N ASP A 51 4.06 -37.84 -56.38
CA ASP A 51 5.03 -38.90 -56.02
C ASP A 51 5.61 -38.80 -54.61
N HIS A 52 5.43 -37.69 -53.89
CA HIS A 52 5.94 -37.58 -52.53
C HIS A 52 5.11 -36.62 -51.67
N PHE A 53 5.18 -36.82 -50.36
CA PHE A 53 4.58 -35.89 -49.42
C PHE A 53 5.44 -34.63 -49.25
N THR A 54 4.82 -33.52 -48.84
CA THR A 54 5.49 -32.23 -48.63
C THR A 54 6.75 -32.32 -47.75
N TYR A 55 6.76 -33.21 -46.75
CA TYR A 55 7.90 -33.42 -45.85
C TYR A 55 9.07 -34.23 -46.45
N GLN A 56 8.86 -34.90 -47.59
CA GLN A 56 9.89 -35.60 -48.35
C GLN A 56 10.38 -34.78 -49.57
N CYS A 57 9.86 -33.57 -49.76
CA CYS A 57 10.16 -32.75 -50.93
C CYS A 57 11.62 -32.27 -50.89
N LYS A 58 12.42 -32.74 -51.86
CA LYS A 58 13.81 -32.30 -52.05
C LYS A 58 13.93 -31.01 -52.87
N ASN A 59 12.83 -30.49 -53.41
CA ASN A 59 12.86 -29.24 -54.16
C ASN A 59 13.05 -28.07 -53.19
N PRO A 60 14.16 -27.31 -53.25
CA PRO A 60 14.35 -26.16 -52.38
C PRO A 60 13.23 -25.14 -52.66
N THR A 61 12.61 -24.63 -51.61
CA THR A 61 11.64 -23.57 -51.77
C THR A 61 12.34 -22.34 -52.34
N ILE A 62 11.97 -21.93 -53.55
CA ILE A 62 12.40 -20.65 -54.13
C ILE A 62 11.62 -19.56 -53.42
N TYR A 63 11.84 -19.39 -52.11
CA TYR A 63 11.34 -18.23 -51.39
C TYR A 63 12.20 -17.04 -51.81
N LEU A 64 11.83 -16.42 -52.93
CA LEU A 64 12.20 -15.03 -53.14
C LEU A 64 11.47 -14.23 -52.06
N PRO A 65 12.19 -13.42 -51.26
CA PRO A 65 11.57 -12.63 -50.22
C PRO A 65 10.53 -11.72 -50.87
N ARG A 66 9.27 -11.86 -50.42
CA ARG A 66 8.19 -11.00 -50.89
C ARG A 66 8.58 -9.55 -50.57
N PRO A 67 8.58 -8.62 -51.55
CA PRO A 67 8.99 -7.26 -51.30
C PRO A 67 8.08 -6.64 -50.24
N SER A 68 8.71 -5.91 -49.32
CA SER A 68 8.00 -5.29 -48.20
C SER A 68 7.00 -4.26 -48.71
N SER A 69 5.97 -3.96 -47.92
CA SER A 69 4.97 -2.93 -48.28
C SER A 69 5.64 -1.59 -48.63
N ASN A 70 6.66 -1.20 -47.85
CA ASN A 70 7.43 0.02 -48.07
C ASN A 70 8.22 0.01 -49.37
N GLU A 71 8.75 -1.16 -49.75
CA GLU A 71 9.52 -1.33 -50.98
C GLU A 71 8.65 -1.25 -52.23
N ARG A 72 7.43 -1.82 -52.19
CA ARG A 72 6.45 -1.66 -53.28
C ARG A 72 5.98 -0.22 -53.47
N ILE A 73 5.88 0.54 -52.39
CA ILE A 73 5.50 1.97 -52.45
C ILE A 73 6.64 2.79 -53.05
N ARG A 74 7.90 2.41 -52.82
CA ARG A 74 9.09 3.10 -53.35
C ARG A 74 9.39 2.75 -54.80
N SER A 75 9.14 1.51 -55.23
CA SER A 75 9.43 1.06 -56.60
C SER A 75 8.45 1.59 -57.65
N LYS A 76 7.32 2.17 -57.24
CA LYS A 76 6.40 2.88 -58.14
C LYS A 76 6.72 4.37 -58.10
N PRO A 77 7.32 4.98 -59.14
CA PRO A 77 7.45 6.43 -59.21
C PRO A 77 6.04 7.03 -59.19
N ARG A 78 5.77 7.91 -58.22
CA ARG A 78 4.53 8.69 -58.18
C ARG A 78 4.59 9.72 -59.30
N THR A 79 4.17 9.34 -60.50
CA THR A 79 3.84 10.32 -61.54
C THR A 79 2.67 11.13 -61.00
N VAL A 80 2.93 12.37 -60.60
CA VAL A 80 1.87 13.29 -60.17
C VAL A 80 1.03 13.54 -61.42
N PRO A 81 -0.24 13.10 -61.47
CA PRO A 81 -1.07 13.35 -62.64
C PRO A 81 -1.25 14.86 -62.77
N SER A 82 -0.73 15.43 -63.84
CA SER A 82 -0.91 16.84 -64.23
C SER A 82 -2.33 17.05 -64.77
N VAL A 83 -3.33 16.82 -63.93
CA VAL A 83 -4.71 17.20 -64.24
C VAL A 83 -4.82 18.68 -63.89
N GLN A 84 -5.10 19.51 -64.88
CA GLN A 84 -5.42 20.93 -64.66
C GLN A 84 -6.75 20.98 -63.91
N ILE A 85 -6.67 21.23 -62.61
CA ILE A 85 -7.83 21.41 -61.75
C ILE A 85 -8.46 22.77 -62.12
N PRO A 86 -9.73 22.81 -62.55
CA PRO A 86 -10.43 24.07 -62.84
C PRO A 86 -10.36 25.05 -61.67
N GLU A 87 -10.31 26.35 -61.97
CA GLU A 87 -10.07 27.42 -60.99
C GLU A 87 -11.14 27.51 -59.88
N GLU A 88 -12.30 26.92 -60.09
CA GLU A 88 -13.37 26.73 -59.10
C GLU A 88 -12.97 25.82 -57.93
N PHE A 89 -11.96 24.96 -58.11
CA PHE A 89 -11.44 24.07 -57.08
C PHE A 89 -10.14 24.58 -56.44
N ASN A 90 -9.69 25.80 -56.78
CA ASN A 90 -8.55 26.41 -56.12
C ASN A 90 -8.94 26.81 -54.69
N TYR A 91 -8.33 26.15 -53.69
CA TYR A 91 -8.54 26.40 -52.25
C TYR A 91 -8.35 27.87 -51.80
N ARG A 92 -7.76 28.74 -52.64
CA ARG A 92 -7.65 30.18 -52.39
C ARG A 92 -9.00 30.90 -52.49
N ASN A 93 -9.95 30.38 -53.27
CA ASN A 93 -11.29 30.92 -53.48
C ASN A 93 -12.32 30.28 -52.53
N ARG A 94 -11.90 29.93 -51.32
CA ARG A 94 -12.79 29.33 -50.34
C ARG A 94 -13.91 30.31 -49.98
N THR A 95 -15.16 29.90 -50.21
CA THR A 95 -16.35 30.71 -49.92
C THR A 95 -16.38 31.08 -48.43
N GLN A 96 -16.95 32.24 -48.09
CA GLN A 96 -17.08 32.67 -46.67
C GLN A 96 -17.79 31.62 -45.82
N TYR A 97 -18.74 30.89 -46.41
CA TYR A 97 -19.46 29.79 -45.80
C TYR A 97 -18.55 28.63 -45.36
N GLU A 98 -17.61 28.20 -46.20
CA GLU A 98 -16.66 27.15 -45.86
C GLU A 98 -15.67 27.56 -44.75
N ARG A 99 -15.27 28.84 -44.72
CA ARG A 99 -14.44 29.39 -43.65
C ARG A 99 -15.18 29.35 -42.30
N ALA A 100 -16.48 29.69 -42.30
CA ALA A 100 -17.31 29.62 -41.11
C ALA A 100 -17.49 28.17 -40.59
N ILE A 101 -17.62 27.18 -41.48
CA ILE A 101 -17.67 25.76 -41.08
C ILE A 101 -16.35 25.31 -40.46
N GLU A 102 -15.21 25.70 -41.04
CA GLU A 102 -13.91 25.32 -40.51
C GLU A 102 -13.62 25.95 -39.15
N GLN A 103 -13.98 27.22 -38.95
CA GLN A 103 -13.87 27.90 -37.66
C GLN A 103 -14.67 27.16 -36.58
N LYS A 104 -15.94 26.82 -36.85
CA LYS A 104 -16.76 26.01 -35.93
C LYS A 104 -16.10 24.66 -35.58
N ARG A 105 -15.50 23.98 -36.55
CA ARG A 105 -14.77 22.72 -36.32
C ARG A 105 -13.51 22.91 -35.47
N ILE A 106 -12.82 24.04 -35.62
CA ILE A 106 -11.63 24.38 -34.81
C ILE A 106 -12.06 24.68 -33.37
N GLU A 107 -13.10 25.50 -33.19
CA GLU A 107 -13.67 25.82 -31.88
C GLU A 107 -14.15 24.56 -31.15
N GLU A 108 -14.90 23.68 -31.81
CA GLU A 108 -15.34 22.40 -31.23
C GLU A 108 -14.14 21.53 -30.81
N LYS A 109 -13.10 21.45 -31.64
CA LYS A 109 -11.86 20.73 -31.30
C LYS A 109 -11.14 21.35 -30.11
N GLN A 110 -11.15 22.68 -29.97
CA GLN A 110 -10.55 23.39 -28.84
C GLN A 110 -11.36 23.17 -27.57
N ALA A 111 -12.69 23.32 -27.62
CA ALA A 111 -13.60 23.04 -26.52
C ALA A 111 -13.43 21.60 -26.01
N ARG A 112 -13.39 20.60 -26.91
CA ARG A 112 -13.16 19.20 -26.54
C ARG A 112 -11.79 18.96 -25.91
N LYS A 113 -10.75 19.69 -26.33
CA LYS A 113 -9.41 19.62 -25.72
C LYS A 113 -9.42 20.23 -24.31
N GLU A 114 -10.10 21.36 -24.13
CA GLU A 114 -10.22 22.04 -22.85
C GLU A 114 -11.04 21.21 -21.84
N GLU A 115 -12.16 20.64 -22.27
CA GLU A 115 -12.96 19.71 -21.46
C GLU A 115 -12.11 18.51 -20.99
N ARG A 116 -11.33 17.92 -21.90
CA ARG A 116 -10.40 16.84 -21.55
C ARG A 116 -9.33 17.27 -20.54
N ARG A 117 -8.84 18.52 -20.61
CA ARG A 117 -7.91 19.08 -19.62
C ARG A 117 -8.58 19.23 -18.26
N LYS A 118 -9.78 19.83 -18.21
CA LYS A 118 -10.57 19.98 -16.98
C LYS A 118 -10.86 18.62 -16.31
N ILE A 119 -11.27 17.62 -17.08
CA ILE A 119 -11.50 16.25 -16.57
C ILE A 119 -10.19 15.66 -16.00
N ARG A 120 -9.06 15.87 -16.67
CA ARG A 120 -7.75 15.39 -16.20
C ARG A 120 -7.34 16.08 -14.90
N GLU A 121 -7.54 17.39 -14.80
CA GLU A 121 -7.26 18.17 -13.58
C GLU A 121 -8.13 17.73 -12.41
N GLN A 122 -9.45 17.58 -12.62
CA GLN A 122 -10.36 17.05 -11.61
C GLN A 122 -9.94 15.65 -11.12
N ARG A 123 -9.51 14.76 -12.03
CA ARG A 123 -9.00 13.43 -11.66
C ARG A 123 -7.71 13.51 -10.82
N LEU A 124 -6.83 14.48 -11.11
CA LEU A 124 -5.61 14.69 -10.33
C LEU A 124 -5.92 15.22 -8.94
N LEU A 125 -6.83 16.19 -8.82
CA LEU A 125 -7.29 16.72 -7.53
C LEU A 125 -7.92 15.62 -6.68
N LYS A 126 -8.87 14.85 -7.23
CA LYS A 126 -9.48 13.70 -6.54
C LYS A 126 -8.46 12.64 -6.13
N LYS A 127 -7.40 12.45 -6.91
CA LYS A 127 -6.30 11.53 -6.55
C LYS A 127 -5.45 12.08 -5.40
N GLN A 128 -5.22 13.38 -5.33
CA GLN A 128 -4.51 14.02 -4.22
C GLN A 128 -5.34 13.97 -2.93
N GLU A 129 -6.64 14.26 -3.00
CA GLU A 129 -7.55 14.14 -1.85
C GLU A 129 -7.56 12.73 -1.26
N ARG A 130 -7.71 11.71 -2.11
CA ARG A 130 -7.63 10.30 -1.68
C ARG A 130 -6.28 9.94 -1.05
N LYS A 131 -5.18 10.57 -1.46
CA LYS A 131 -3.87 10.36 -0.82
C LYS A 131 -3.84 11.01 0.56
N LYS A 132 -4.26 12.27 0.67
CA LYS A 132 -4.35 13.01 1.95
C LYS A 132 -5.27 12.30 2.95
N GLU A 133 -6.43 11.81 2.50
CA GLU A 133 -7.36 11.04 3.33
C GLU A 133 -6.73 9.74 3.85
N LYS A 134 -6.01 9.01 3.00
CA LYS A 134 -5.29 7.80 3.42
C LYS A 134 -4.18 8.10 4.41
N GLU A 135 -3.46 9.20 4.23
CA GLU A 135 -2.42 9.66 5.16
C GLU A 135 -3.02 10.07 6.51
N HIS A 136 -4.12 10.83 6.49
CA HIS A 136 -4.87 11.20 7.69
C HIS A 136 -5.39 9.97 8.45
N LYS A 137 -6.00 9.01 7.74
CA LYS A 137 -6.46 7.75 8.34
C LYS A 137 -5.32 6.94 8.96
N LYS A 138 -4.15 6.91 8.31
CA LYS A 138 -2.94 6.28 8.88
C LYS A 138 -2.44 7.02 10.12
N ALA A 139 -2.48 8.35 10.12
CA ALA A 139 -2.09 9.16 11.27
C ALA A 139 -3.01 8.92 12.48
N LEU A 140 -4.34 8.91 12.26
CA LEU A 140 -5.32 8.58 13.30
C LEU A 140 -5.10 7.20 13.90
N LYS A 141 -4.88 6.18 13.06
CA LYS A 141 -4.57 4.82 13.55
C LYS A 141 -3.29 4.78 14.39
N LYS A 142 -2.24 5.50 13.97
CA LYS A 142 -1.00 5.60 14.75
C LYS A 142 -1.23 6.31 16.10
N GLU A 143 -2.09 7.32 16.13
CA GLU A 143 -2.45 8.02 17.36
C GLU A 143 -3.25 7.12 18.32
N GLN A 144 -4.19 6.33 17.81
CA GLN A 144 -4.94 5.34 18.59
C GLN A 144 -4.01 4.31 19.23
N ILE A 145 -3.11 3.70 18.45
CA ILE A 145 -2.13 2.74 18.96
C ILE A 145 -1.25 3.37 20.05
N LYS A 146 -0.84 4.63 19.89
CA LYS A 146 -0.07 5.35 20.92
C LYS A 146 -0.88 5.53 22.21
N LYS A 147 -2.15 5.88 22.12
CA LYS A 147 -3.04 6.04 23.28
C LYS A 147 -3.23 4.72 24.01
N GLU A 148 -3.49 3.63 23.28
CA GLU A 148 -3.62 2.27 23.83
C GLU A 148 -2.34 1.84 24.55
N LEU A 149 -1.17 2.07 23.94
CA LEU A 149 0.12 1.75 24.56
C LEU A 149 0.37 2.56 25.85
N ILE A 150 0.00 3.84 25.87
CA ILE A 150 0.10 4.68 27.08
C ILE A 150 -0.83 4.15 28.18
N GLN A 151 -2.06 3.78 27.84
CA GLN A 151 -3.01 3.18 28.78
C GLN A 151 -2.46 1.88 29.38
N GLU A 152 -1.93 0.98 28.54
CA GLU A 152 -1.32 -0.28 29.00
C GLU A 152 -0.15 -0.03 29.97
N ILE A 153 0.68 0.99 29.71
CA ILE A 153 1.77 1.38 30.62
C ILE A 153 1.22 1.86 31.97
N ILE A 154 0.17 2.67 31.96
CA ILE A 154 -0.47 3.19 33.18
C ILE A 154 -1.06 2.03 33.99
N GLU A 155 -1.80 1.12 33.37
CA GLU A 155 -2.37 -0.07 34.02
C GLU A 155 -1.29 -0.98 34.63
N LYS A 156 -0.17 -1.19 33.91
CA LYS A 156 0.99 -1.91 34.44
C LYS A 156 1.62 -1.22 35.66
N LYS A 157 1.63 0.12 35.70
CA LYS A 157 2.11 0.87 36.88
C LYS A 157 1.15 0.74 38.06
N ILE A 158 -0.16 0.88 37.83
CA ILE A 158 -1.19 0.74 38.87
C ILE A 158 -1.17 -0.68 39.45
N SER A 159 -1.17 -1.72 38.62
CA SER A 159 -1.11 -3.10 39.10
C SER A 159 0.16 -3.41 39.90
N LYS A 160 1.32 -2.86 39.51
CA LYS A 160 2.56 -2.96 40.31
C LYS A 160 2.45 -2.25 41.66
N LYS A 161 1.80 -1.08 41.73
CA LYS A 161 1.54 -0.37 43.00
C LYS A 161 0.61 -1.19 43.91
N LEU A 162 -0.51 -1.68 43.38
CA LEU A 162 -1.46 -2.51 44.12
C LEU A 162 -0.81 -3.79 44.66
N LYS A 163 0.01 -4.48 43.85
CA LYS A 163 0.77 -5.66 44.32
C LYS A 163 1.71 -5.32 45.48
N LYS A 164 2.41 -4.17 45.41
CA LYS A 164 3.28 -3.71 46.51
C LYS A 164 2.49 -3.40 47.77
N GLU A 165 1.33 -2.75 47.65
CA GLU A 165 0.44 -2.46 48.78
C GLU A 165 -0.12 -3.73 49.40
N ASN A 166 -0.60 -4.68 48.60
CA ASN A 166 -1.07 -5.98 49.09
C ASN A 166 0.03 -6.74 49.84
N MET A 167 1.26 -6.77 49.31
CA MET A 167 2.41 -7.36 50.03
C MET A 167 2.72 -6.63 51.35
N LYS A 168 2.59 -5.30 51.40
CA LYS A 168 2.75 -4.53 52.65
C LYS A 168 1.65 -4.88 53.66
N GLN A 169 0.39 -4.91 53.23
CA GLN A 169 -0.75 -5.29 54.07
C GLN A 169 -0.62 -6.73 54.59
N GLU A 170 -0.16 -7.66 53.76
CA GLU A 170 0.08 -9.05 54.18
C GLU A 170 1.20 -9.15 55.22
N LYS A 171 2.30 -8.39 55.05
CA LYS A 171 3.36 -8.31 56.07
C LYS A 171 2.85 -7.74 57.39
N ILE A 172 1.99 -6.72 57.36
CA ILE A 172 1.34 -6.16 58.55
C ILE A 172 0.45 -7.21 59.22
N ARG A 173 -0.39 -7.92 58.45
CA ARG A 173 -1.23 -9.01 58.96
C ARG A 173 -0.41 -10.14 59.61
N LYS A 174 0.72 -10.52 59.01
CA LYS A 174 1.64 -11.52 59.58
C LYS A 174 2.24 -11.06 60.92
N ARG A 175 2.68 -9.80 61.01
CA ARG A 175 3.20 -9.24 62.27
C ARG A 175 2.15 -9.21 63.37
N ARG A 176 0.89 -8.86 63.04
CA ARG A 176 -0.21 -8.85 64.03
C ARG A 176 -0.50 -10.24 64.60
N ARG A 177 -0.47 -11.29 63.76
CA ARG A 177 -0.67 -12.67 64.22
C ARG A 177 0.42 -13.11 65.20
N LEU A 178 1.68 -12.80 64.91
CA LEU A 178 2.79 -13.12 65.82
C LEU A 178 2.64 -12.40 67.16
N THR A 179 2.23 -11.13 67.17
CA THR A 179 2.00 -10.39 68.41
C THR A 179 0.79 -10.89 69.20
N GLU A 180 -0.23 -11.42 68.51
CA GLU A 180 -1.39 -12.06 69.16
C GLU A 180 -0.98 -13.39 69.83
N GLU A 181 -0.17 -14.22 69.15
CA GLU A 181 0.39 -15.47 69.69
C GLU A 181 1.31 -15.23 70.91
N ASP A 182 2.17 -14.20 70.87
CA ASP A 182 3.03 -13.85 72.00
C ASP A 182 2.21 -13.36 73.21
N ASN A 183 1.12 -12.60 72.99
CA ASN A 183 0.25 -12.14 74.07
C ASN A 183 -0.56 -13.29 74.70
N GLU A 184 -1.03 -14.26 73.93
CA GLU A 184 -1.71 -15.44 74.46
C GLU A 184 -0.77 -16.27 75.33
N ASN A 185 0.49 -16.43 74.92
CA ASN A 185 1.51 -17.12 75.71
C ASN A 185 1.86 -16.35 77.00
N GLN A 186 2.06 -15.02 76.94
CA GLN A 186 2.34 -14.22 78.15
C GLN A 186 1.16 -14.18 79.14
N SER A 187 -0.07 -14.19 78.63
CA SER A 187 -1.27 -14.25 79.48
C SER A 187 -1.36 -15.56 80.27
N SER A 188 -0.70 -16.63 79.80
CA SER A 188 -0.59 -17.89 80.53
C SER A 188 0.54 -17.93 81.57
N GLU A 189 1.51 -17.00 81.50
CA GLU A 189 2.62 -16.91 82.47
C GLU A 189 2.37 -15.84 83.56
N ILE A 190 1.55 -14.82 83.30
CA ILE A 190 1.33 -13.68 84.21
C ILE A 190 0.30 -13.97 85.33
N SER A 191 -0.28 -15.18 85.39
CA SER A 191 -1.12 -15.62 86.51
C SER A 191 -0.38 -15.95 87.82
N GLU A 192 0.91 -15.61 87.96
CA GLU A 192 1.68 -15.86 89.20
C GLU A 192 2.42 -14.65 89.81
N SER A 193 2.28 -13.41 89.30
CA SER A 193 2.92 -12.26 89.97
C SER A 193 2.10 -10.98 89.92
N GLU A 194 1.53 -10.64 91.07
CA GLU A 194 0.75 -9.44 91.36
C GLU A 194 1.56 -8.13 91.39
N ASN A 195 0.86 -7.04 91.04
CA ASN A 195 0.79 -5.76 91.76
C ASN A 195 2.08 -4.93 91.98
N VAL A 196 2.33 -3.91 91.15
CA VAL A 196 2.84 -2.58 91.57
C VAL A 196 2.35 -1.47 90.62
N GLN A 197 1.74 -0.43 91.20
CA GLN A 197 1.34 0.84 90.59
C GLN A 197 2.53 1.69 90.11
N SER A 198 2.34 2.55 89.09
CA SER A 198 2.71 3.99 89.16
C SER A 198 2.51 4.73 87.82
N SER A 199 2.00 5.95 87.97
CA SER A 199 1.75 7.06 87.03
C SER A 199 2.97 7.64 86.33
N SER A 200 2.81 8.23 85.13
CA SER A 200 3.11 9.65 84.86
C SER A 200 2.90 10.04 83.39
N SER A 201 2.47 11.29 83.23
CA SER A 201 2.19 12.09 82.05
C SER A 201 3.45 12.59 81.34
N GLU A 202 3.44 12.71 80.00
CA GLU A 202 4.12 13.84 79.34
C GLU A 202 3.66 14.06 77.89
N SER A 203 3.38 15.34 77.62
CA SER A 203 3.03 15.99 76.37
C SER A 203 4.23 16.16 75.44
N THR A 204 4.00 16.23 74.13
CA THR A 204 4.65 17.24 73.26
C THR A 204 3.86 17.42 71.97
N ASP A 205 3.44 18.66 71.75
CA ASP A 205 3.09 19.25 70.47
C ASP A 205 4.27 19.16 69.49
N ASP A 206 4.02 18.99 68.19
CA ASP A 206 4.79 19.70 67.17
C ASP A 206 4.14 19.63 65.77
N SER A 207 3.59 20.79 65.39
CA SER A 207 3.95 21.56 64.19
C SER A 207 3.63 21.03 62.79
N ASP A 208 2.66 21.75 62.20
CA ASP A 208 2.57 22.17 60.79
C ASP A 208 3.83 22.05 59.95
N ILE A 209 3.69 21.53 58.72
CA ILE A 209 4.23 22.07 57.46
C ILE A 209 4.05 21.01 56.36
N SER A 210 3.37 21.39 55.28
CA SER A 210 3.69 21.05 53.87
C SER A 210 2.47 21.32 52.96
N GLN A 211 2.14 22.59 52.78
CA GLN A 211 1.47 23.08 51.57
C GLN A 211 2.54 23.72 50.68
N SER A 212 3.11 22.95 49.76
CA SER A 212 4.01 23.45 48.71
C SER A 212 4.09 22.44 47.57
N SER A 213 3.01 22.33 46.80
CA SER A 213 3.02 21.54 45.55
C SER A 213 2.15 22.12 44.42
N SER A 214 1.66 23.35 44.54
CA SER A 214 0.72 23.95 43.58
C SER A 214 1.31 25.09 42.72
N VAL A 215 2.54 25.54 42.98
CA VAL A 215 3.16 26.64 42.22
C VAL A 215 4.06 26.14 41.08
N GLU A 216 4.61 24.93 41.18
CA GLU A 216 5.49 24.38 40.13
C GLU A 216 4.72 23.91 38.88
N GLU A 217 3.43 23.57 39.00
CA GLU A 217 2.64 23.12 37.84
C GLU A 217 2.19 24.28 36.93
N GLU A 218 2.06 25.50 37.44
CA GLU A 218 1.65 26.66 36.63
C GLU A 218 2.82 27.24 35.80
N GLU A 219 4.06 27.19 36.31
CA GLU A 219 5.23 27.69 35.59
C GLU A 219 5.62 26.78 34.39
N GLU A 220 5.43 25.47 34.51
CA GLU A 220 5.68 24.54 33.39
C GLU A 220 4.67 24.75 32.25
N GLU A 221 3.41 25.05 32.56
CA GLU A 221 2.38 25.25 31.54
C GLU A 221 2.62 26.55 30.73
N GLU A 222 3.16 27.58 31.36
CA GLU A 222 3.49 28.85 30.71
C GLU A 222 4.72 28.72 29.78
N GLN A 223 5.73 27.94 30.17
CA GLN A 223 6.89 27.63 29.32
C GLN A 223 6.47 26.88 28.04
N ILE A 224 5.55 25.91 28.16
CA ILE A 224 5.03 25.16 27.01
C ILE A 224 4.23 26.06 26.05
N LYS A 225 3.44 27.01 26.58
CA LYS A 225 2.71 28.00 25.76
C LYS A 225 3.67 28.92 25.01
N MET A 226 4.75 29.39 25.65
CA MET A 226 5.78 30.21 25.00
C MET A 226 6.53 29.47 23.89
N GLU A 227 6.90 28.20 24.09
CA GLU A 227 7.62 27.43 23.06
C GLU A 227 6.74 27.16 21.82
N LYS A 228 5.45 26.85 22.02
CA LYS A 228 4.48 26.70 20.92
C LYS A 228 4.31 27.99 20.10
N LYS A 229 4.33 29.16 20.75
CA LYS A 229 4.25 30.48 20.09
C LYS A 229 5.51 30.77 19.25
N LYS A 230 6.70 30.41 19.74
CA LYS A 230 7.97 30.52 18.98
C LYS A 230 7.98 29.64 17.73
N ARG A 231 7.47 28.41 17.80
CA ARG A 231 7.40 27.50 16.64
C ARG A 231 6.44 27.99 15.54
N LYS A 232 5.29 28.55 15.91
CA LYS A 232 4.36 29.16 14.93
C LYS A 232 4.98 30.33 14.16
N ARG A 233 5.76 31.19 14.84
CA ARG A 233 6.46 32.32 14.18
C ARG A 233 7.52 31.86 13.18
N LYS A 234 8.28 30.79 13.49
CA LYS A 234 9.27 30.24 12.56
C LYS A 234 8.63 29.64 11.29
N HIS A 235 7.48 28.99 11.42
CA HIS A 235 6.80 28.40 10.27
C HIS A 235 6.22 29.47 9.31
N ASN A 236 5.77 30.62 9.84
CA ASN A 236 5.27 31.72 9.02
C ASN A 236 6.36 32.54 8.31
N HIS A 237 7.63 32.35 8.64
CA HIS A 237 8.75 33.03 7.99
C HIS A 237 9.44 32.19 6.91
N GLN A 238 9.01 30.94 6.74
CA GLN A 238 9.53 30.02 5.71
C GLN A 238 8.50 29.71 4.60
N SER A 239 7.35 30.37 4.62
CA SER A 239 6.32 30.33 3.57
C SER A 239 6.24 31.71 2.93
#